data_AF-A0A970KJ30-F1
#
_entry.id   AF-A0A970KJ30-F1
#
_cell.length_a   1.000
_cell.length_b   1.000
_cell.length_c   1.000
_cell.angle_alpha   90.00
_cell.angle_beta   90.00
_cell.angle_gamma   90.00
#
_symmetry.space_group_name_H-M   'P 1'
#
loop_
_entity.id
_entity.type
_entity.pdbx_description
1 polymer ?
#
loop_
_entity_poly.entity_id
_entity_poly.type
_entity_poly.pdbx_seq_one_letter_code
_entity_poly.pdbx_strand_id
1 'polypeptide(L)'
;MADTAEPDVITELEAADEETEAALDATPPPVPSSTPAPPPSAPPPVASGPSSRALFRQVLDSQYDAVLITDVKGHIVNTNRRTHELFGFGADETWDLHVSRLIPGITDTMIQQLLAGLSRERYIMVVGRCTPKETDSFTGEIAISEITLTQDGNLLFCIRNIDRRYQAQQRLQSARRLLDHIPTPSISCDRDGNIRVVSMSLARLLGHEKPDTLVNQPFSSIWNEPRAAEVIARVLNGEKIKEPALLTSQHGKPLQMIITIAPELDARNRVVGFLAFFTSAGVVSLNNR
;
A
#
# COMPACT_ATOMS: atom_id res chain seq x y z
N MET A 1 50.81 -19.56 28.43
CA MET A 1 51.96 -20.47 28.26
C MET A 1 51.39 -21.85 27.96
N ALA A 2 51.83 -22.44 26.83
CA ALA A 2 51.83 -23.85 26.40
C ALA A 2 50.71 -24.77 26.95
N ASP A 3 49.80 -25.31 26.14
CA ASP A 3 49.99 -26.29 25.05
C ASP A 3 50.66 -27.60 25.51
N THR A 4 50.15 -28.69 24.93
CA THR A 4 50.63 -30.08 24.89
C THR A 4 50.41 -30.97 26.12
N ALA A 5 49.52 -31.97 25.98
CA ALA A 5 49.90 -33.38 25.74
C ALA A 5 48.80 -34.36 26.21
N GLU A 6 48.04 -34.91 25.26
CA GLU A 6 47.73 -36.36 25.22
C GLU A 6 49.04 -37.09 24.80
N PRO A 7 49.27 -38.41 25.05
CA PRO A 7 48.28 -39.49 24.88
C PRO A 7 48.45 -40.69 25.85
N ASP A 8 47.62 -41.73 25.67
CA ASP A 8 48.04 -43.12 25.38
C ASP A 8 47.24 -44.25 26.07
N VAL A 9 46.77 -45.17 25.19
CA VAL A 9 46.77 -46.65 25.33
C VAL A 9 45.66 -47.20 26.26
N ILE A 10 44.85 -48.20 25.88
CA ILE A 10 45.22 -49.62 25.76
C ILE A 10 44.29 -50.37 24.79
N THR A 11 44.94 -51.05 23.85
CA THR A 11 44.54 -52.18 23.01
C THR A 11 44.52 -53.48 23.80
N GLU A 12 43.60 -54.42 23.52
CA GLU A 12 43.86 -55.88 23.37
C GLU A 12 42.61 -56.75 23.56
N LEU A 13 42.44 -57.71 22.64
CA LEU A 13 41.91 -59.07 22.80
C LEU A 13 41.94 -59.66 21.37
N GLU A 14 43.01 -60.35 20.95
CA GLU A 14 43.28 -61.79 21.14
C GLU A 14 42.05 -62.67 20.83
N ALA A 15 42.13 -63.77 20.09
CA ALA A 15 43.14 -64.39 19.24
C ALA A 15 42.37 -65.42 18.39
N ALA A 16 42.83 -65.64 17.16
CA ALA A 16 42.38 -66.72 16.31
C ALA A 16 43.29 -67.93 16.55
N ASP A 17 42.71 -69.12 16.68
CA ASP A 17 43.44 -70.38 16.57
C ASP A 17 42.92 -71.19 15.38
N GLU A 18 43.91 -71.76 14.71
CA GLU A 18 43.89 -72.58 13.51
C GLU A 18 43.10 -73.88 13.69
N GLU A 19 42.56 -74.43 12.60
CA GLU A 19 43.03 -75.74 12.13
C GLU A 19 42.59 -76.02 10.69
N THR A 20 43.48 -76.73 10.01
CA THR A 20 43.52 -77.04 8.58
C THR A 20 42.98 -78.45 8.38
N GLU A 21 42.14 -78.71 7.38
CA GLU A 21 42.19 -80.02 6.68
C GLU A 21 41.52 -79.99 5.31
N ALA A 22 42.11 -80.77 4.41
CA ALA A 22 41.97 -80.70 2.97
C ALA A 22 40.91 -81.66 2.41
N ALA A 23 40.38 -81.25 1.24
CA ALA A 23 39.94 -82.07 0.10
C ALA A 23 39.02 -83.27 0.34
N LEU A 24 37.80 -83.21 -0.20
CA LEU A 24 37.17 -84.35 -0.90
C LEU A 24 36.10 -83.86 -1.88
N ASP A 25 36.31 -84.31 -3.12
CA ASP A 25 35.46 -84.20 -4.30
C ASP A 25 34.14 -84.96 -4.09
N ALA A 26 33.01 -84.25 -4.08
CA ALA A 26 31.69 -84.85 -4.14
C ALA A 26 30.67 -83.82 -4.66
N THR A 27 30.21 -84.02 -5.90
CA THR A 27 29.13 -83.26 -6.53
C THR A 27 27.80 -83.57 -5.84
N PRO A 28 27.05 -82.59 -5.29
CA PRO A 28 25.67 -82.79 -4.85
C PRO A 28 24.67 -82.56 -6.01
N PRO A 29 23.44 -83.11 -5.91
CA PRO A 29 22.47 -83.28 -7.00
C PRO A 29 21.82 -81.96 -7.45
N PRO A 30 21.10 -81.93 -8.60
CA PRO A 30 20.55 -80.69 -9.14
C PRO A 30 19.48 -80.11 -8.21
N VAL A 31 19.68 -78.86 -7.80
CA VAL A 31 18.73 -78.04 -7.06
C VAL A 31 17.61 -77.60 -8.03
N PRO A 32 16.32 -77.72 -7.67
CA PRO A 32 15.22 -77.24 -8.51
C PRO A 32 15.30 -75.72 -8.68
N SER A 33 15.06 -75.28 -9.91
CA SER A 33 15.05 -73.89 -10.38
C SER A 33 14.31 -72.93 -9.45
N SER A 34 15.05 -72.10 -8.71
CA SER A 34 14.55 -70.88 -8.09
C SER A 34 14.65 -69.74 -9.10
N THR A 35 13.52 -69.31 -9.65
CA THR A 35 13.41 -68.04 -10.39
C THR A 35 13.90 -66.90 -9.48
N PRO A 36 14.83 -66.04 -9.91
CA PRO A 36 15.20 -64.89 -9.10
C PRO A 36 13.99 -63.95 -8.97
N ALA A 37 13.68 -63.53 -7.75
CA ALA A 37 12.75 -62.46 -7.50
C ALA A 37 13.15 -61.22 -8.34
N PRO A 38 12.19 -60.47 -8.92
CA PRO A 38 12.53 -59.25 -9.65
C PRO A 38 13.28 -58.29 -8.71
N PRO A 39 14.26 -57.51 -9.20
CA PRO A 39 14.94 -56.52 -8.37
C PRO A 39 13.89 -55.58 -7.75
N PRO A 40 14.14 -55.02 -6.55
CA PRO A 40 13.22 -54.07 -5.96
C PRO A 40 12.94 -52.97 -6.99
N SER A 41 11.67 -52.80 -7.33
CA SER A 41 11.19 -51.76 -8.21
C SER A 41 11.84 -50.45 -7.79
N ALA A 42 12.55 -49.81 -8.72
CA ALA A 42 13.08 -48.47 -8.52
C ALA A 42 11.98 -47.61 -7.87
N PRO A 43 12.30 -46.79 -6.85
CA PRO A 43 11.31 -45.90 -6.28
C PRO A 43 10.66 -45.11 -7.42
N PRO A 44 9.34 -44.86 -7.38
CA PRO A 44 8.67 -44.09 -8.42
C PRO A 44 9.47 -42.79 -8.63
N PRO A 45 9.61 -42.29 -9.88
CA PRO A 45 10.38 -41.08 -10.12
C PRO A 45 9.81 -40.02 -9.18
N VAL A 46 10.63 -39.57 -8.23
CA VAL A 46 10.30 -38.46 -7.33
C VAL A 46 9.83 -37.37 -8.27
N ALA A 47 8.55 -37.01 -8.20
CA ALA A 47 7.96 -36.03 -9.10
C ALA A 47 8.90 -34.83 -9.11
N SER A 48 9.55 -34.60 -10.24
CA SER A 48 10.50 -33.51 -10.41
C SER A 48 9.77 -32.26 -9.96
N GLY A 49 10.20 -31.64 -8.87
CA GLY A 49 9.64 -30.36 -8.44
C GLY A 49 9.59 -29.42 -9.66
N PRO A 50 8.61 -28.50 -9.74
CA PRO A 50 8.46 -27.64 -10.90
C PRO A 50 9.82 -27.05 -11.28
N SER A 51 10.20 -27.16 -12.56
CA SER A 51 11.53 -26.72 -12.99
C SER A 51 11.77 -25.27 -12.57
N SER A 52 13.02 -24.88 -12.29
CA SER A 52 13.33 -23.53 -11.83
C SER A 52 12.75 -22.43 -12.73
N ARG A 53 12.59 -22.72 -14.03
CA ARG A 53 11.92 -21.82 -15.00
C ARG A 53 10.41 -21.71 -14.78
N ALA A 54 9.74 -22.81 -14.46
CA ALA A 54 8.32 -22.81 -14.12
C ALA A 54 8.05 -22.05 -12.82
N LEU A 55 8.86 -22.29 -11.79
CA LEU A 55 8.80 -21.54 -10.52
C LEU A 55 9.03 -20.04 -10.73
N PHE A 56 10.08 -19.67 -11.49
CA PHE A 56 10.37 -18.27 -11.80
C PHE A 56 9.20 -17.56 -12.48
N ARG A 57 8.61 -18.19 -13.51
CA ARG A 57 7.45 -17.65 -14.22
C ARG A 57 6.24 -17.51 -13.30
N GLN A 58 5.98 -18.51 -12.47
CA GLN A 58 4.87 -18.47 -11.51
C GLN A 58 5.04 -17.34 -10.49
N VAL A 59 6.26 -17.11 -10.00
CA VAL A 59 6.55 -16.00 -9.08
C VAL A 59 6.33 -14.65 -9.77
N LEU A 60 6.86 -14.47 -10.99
CA LEU A 60 6.68 -13.23 -11.75
C LEU A 60 5.20 -12.95 -12.07
N ASP A 61 4.47 -13.97 -12.52
CA ASP A 61 3.05 -13.84 -12.89
C ASP A 61 2.14 -13.65 -11.67
N SER A 62 2.59 -14.04 -10.48
CA SER A 62 1.87 -13.78 -9.22
C SER A 62 2.05 -12.37 -8.67
N GLN A 63 2.98 -11.58 -9.22
CA GLN A 63 3.19 -10.20 -8.76
C GLN A 63 1.96 -9.33 -9.02
N TYR A 64 1.71 -8.41 -8.10
CA TYR A 64 0.63 -7.43 -8.22
C TYR A 64 0.97 -6.34 -9.25
N ASP A 65 2.22 -5.87 -9.23
CA ASP A 65 2.70 -4.84 -10.14
C ASP A 65 3.08 -5.43 -11.51
N ALA A 66 3.08 -4.57 -12.53
CA ALA A 66 3.62 -4.92 -13.83
C ALA A 66 5.14 -5.01 -13.72
N VAL A 67 5.69 -6.13 -14.16
CA VAL A 67 7.13 -6.39 -14.10
C VAL A 67 7.65 -6.59 -15.51
N LEU A 68 8.70 -5.84 -15.85
CA LEU A 68 9.48 -6.05 -17.06
C LEU A 68 10.98 -6.05 -16.75
N ILE A 69 11.71 -6.82 -17.52
CA ILE A 69 13.16 -6.98 -17.39
C ILE A 69 13.77 -6.57 -18.72
N THR A 70 14.80 -5.72 -18.66
CA THR A 70 15.55 -5.29 -19.85
C THR A 70 17.00 -5.74 -19.80
N ASP A 71 17.64 -5.75 -20.95
CA ASP A 71 19.10 -5.77 -21.04
C ASP A 71 19.70 -4.38 -20.69
N VAL A 72 21.04 -4.29 -20.72
CA VAL A 72 21.80 -3.05 -20.47
C VAL A 72 21.55 -1.94 -21.50
N LYS A 73 20.92 -2.26 -22.62
CA LYS A 73 20.54 -1.32 -23.68
C LYS A 73 19.07 -0.91 -23.60
N GLY A 74 18.29 -1.46 -22.66
CA GLY A 74 16.87 -1.16 -22.51
C GLY A 74 15.92 -2.00 -23.35
N HIS A 75 16.39 -3.06 -24.00
CA HIS A 75 15.53 -3.98 -24.76
C HIS A 75 14.91 -4.99 -23.80
N ILE A 76 13.59 -5.15 -23.90
CA ILE A 76 12.83 -6.02 -23.02
C ILE A 76 13.15 -7.48 -23.34
N VAL A 77 13.63 -8.20 -22.32
CA VAL A 77 13.95 -9.63 -22.39
C VAL A 77 12.89 -10.49 -21.71
N ASN A 78 12.13 -9.93 -20.77
CA ASN A 78 11.08 -10.67 -20.09
C ASN A 78 10.03 -9.75 -19.47
N THR A 79 8.82 -10.26 -19.34
CA THR A 79 7.66 -9.55 -18.79
C THR A 79 6.78 -10.54 -18.01
N ASN A 80 6.01 -10.02 -17.06
CA ASN A 80 4.96 -10.80 -16.42
C ASN A 80 3.59 -10.57 -17.06
N ARG A 81 2.62 -11.42 -16.70
CA ARG A 81 1.22 -11.27 -17.11
C ARG A 81 0.65 -9.87 -16.84
N ARG A 82 0.99 -9.25 -15.71
CA ARG A 82 0.50 -7.91 -15.35
C ARG A 82 0.98 -6.83 -16.32
N THR A 83 2.18 -6.94 -16.86
CA THR A 83 2.68 -6.01 -17.89
C THR A 83 1.82 -6.04 -19.13
N HIS A 84 1.40 -7.23 -19.59
CA HIS A 84 0.50 -7.36 -20.74
C HIS A 84 -0.88 -6.76 -20.46
N GLU A 85 -1.44 -7.02 -19.26
CA GLU A 85 -2.72 -6.46 -18.85
C GLU A 85 -2.67 -4.92 -18.70
N LEU A 86 -1.55 -4.38 -18.22
CA LEU A 86 -1.41 -2.95 -17.95
C LEU A 86 -1.09 -2.13 -19.20
N PHE A 87 -0.25 -2.65 -20.10
CA PHE A 87 0.21 -1.93 -21.30
C PHE A 87 -0.46 -2.38 -22.60
N GLY A 88 -1.14 -3.53 -22.62
CA GLY A 88 -1.86 -4.03 -23.79
C GLY A 88 -0.98 -4.59 -24.92
N PHE A 89 0.32 -4.78 -24.69
CA PHE A 89 1.21 -5.46 -25.62
C PHE A 89 1.21 -6.97 -25.34
N GLY A 90 1.20 -7.80 -26.38
CA GLY A 90 1.37 -9.25 -26.25
C GLY A 90 2.80 -9.65 -25.86
N ALA A 91 2.99 -10.90 -25.41
CA ALA A 91 4.31 -11.43 -25.05
C ALA A 91 5.33 -11.31 -26.20
N ASP A 92 4.93 -11.71 -27.40
CA ASP A 92 5.79 -11.67 -28.59
C ASP A 92 6.05 -10.25 -29.07
N GLU A 93 5.14 -9.31 -28.81
CA GLU A 93 5.29 -7.89 -29.19
C GLU A 93 6.22 -7.13 -28.23
N THR A 94 6.32 -7.58 -26.97
CA THR A 94 7.22 -6.99 -25.99
C THR A 94 8.66 -7.49 -26.11
N TRP A 95 8.88 -8.64 -26.74
CA TRP A 95 10.22 -9.18 -26.91
C TRP A 95 11.08 -8.26 -27.78
N ASP A 96 12.28 -7.92 -27.29
CA ASP A 96 13.24 -7.02 -27.96
C ASP A 96 12.69 -5.60 -28.22
N LEU A 97 11.56 -5.24 -27.58
CA LEU A 97 11.02 -3.90 -27.65
C LEU A 97 11.78 -2.99 -26.68
N HIS A 98 12.20 -1.82 -27.16
CA HIS A 98 12.87 -0.86 -26.29
C HIS A 98 11.92 -0.29 -25.22
N VAL A 99 12.36 -0.26 -23.96
CA VAL A 99 11.55 0.15 -22.79
C VAL A 99 10.98 1.57 -22.92
N SER A 100 11.66 2.45 -23.67
CA SER A 100 11.16 3.81 -23.95
C SER A 100 9.80 3.83 -24.66
N ARG A 101 9.41 2.75 -25.33
CA ARG A 101 8.08 2.63 -25.94
C ARG A 101 6.97 2.58 -24.89
N LEU A 102 7.22 1.90 -23.78
CA LEU A 102 6.29 1.79 -22.66
C LEU A 102 6.46 2.95 -21.68
N ILE A 103 7.69 3.45 -21.51
CA ILE A 103 8.05 4.49 -20.56
C ILE A 103 8.94 5.53 -21.26
N PRO A 104 8.38 6.54 -21.95
CA PRO A 104 9.14 7.48 -22.79
C PRO A 104 10.25 8.25 -22.08
N GLY A 105 10.17 8.38 -20.75
CA GLY A 105 11.23 9.01 -19.94
C GLY A 105 12.50 8.18 -19.75
N ILE A 106 12.46 6.88 -20.05
CA ILE A 106 13.61 5.97 -19.93
C ILE A 106 14.33 5.89 -21.28
N THR A 107 15.16 6.90 -21.55
CA THR A 107 16.04 6.95 -22.72
C THR A 107 17.34 6.19 -22.48
N ASP A 108 18.12 5.95 -23.53
CA ASP A 108 19.44 5.30 -23.44
C ASP A 108 20.36 6.01 -22.44
N THR A 109 20.35 7.35 -22.46
CA THR A 109 21.09 8.17 -21.48
C THR A 109 20.61 7.92 -20.05
N MET A 110 19.29 7.82 -19.85
CA MET A 110 18.71 7.54 -18.53
C MET A 110 19.09 6.13 -18.06
N ILE A 111 19.13 5.14 -18.96
CA ILE A 111 19.56 3.77 -18.63
C ILE A 111 21.01 3.76 -18.13
N GLN A 112 21.91 4.48 -18.79
CA GLN A 112 23.30 4.60 -18.32
C GLN A 112 23.39 5.25 -16.94
N GLN A 113 22.54 6.26 -16.67
CA GLN A 113 22.45 6.88 -15.33
C GLN A 113 21.89 5.92 -14.28
N LEU A 114 20.88 5.12 -14.63
CA LEU A 114 20.30 4.11 -13.74
C LEU A 114 21.32 3.03 -13.37
N LEU A 115 22.04 2.50 -14.35
CA LEU A 115 23.11 1.52 -14.11
C LEU A 115 24.21 2.10 -13.20
N ALA A 116 24.64 3.33 -13.46
CA ALA A 116 25.62 4.01 -12.62
C ALA A 116 25.09 4.25 -11.19
N GLY A 117 23.82 4.62 -11.03
CA GLY A 117 23.20 4.84 -9.72
C GLY A 117 23.00 3.55 -8.92
N LEU A 118 22.57 2.47 -9.57
CA LEU A 118 22.33 1.17 -8.94
C LEU A 118 23.61 0.47 -8.46
N SER A 119 24.77 0.85 -9.00
CA SER A 119 26.06 0.41 -8.44
C SER A 119 26.26 0.82 -6.96
N ARG A 120 25.51 1.83 -6.49
CA ARG A 120 25.57 2.36 -5.12
C ARG A 120 24.31 2.09 -4.30
N GLU A 121 23.17 1.86 -4.95
CA GLU A 121 21.85 1.77 -4.33
C GLU A 121 21.14 0.47 -4.72
N ARG A 122 20.40 -0.13 -3.79
CA ARG A 122 19.68 -1.40 -4.05
C ARG A 122 18.55 -1.24 -5.08
N TYR A 123 17.91 -0.08 -5.11
CA TYR A 123 16.85 0.24 -6.06
C TYR A 123 16.71 1.76 -6.20
N ILE A 124 16.23 2.22 -7.35
CA ILE A 124 15.90 3.62 -7.63
C ILE A 124 14.39 3.72 -7.86
N MET A 125 13.74 4.73 -7.29
CA MET A 125 12.31 4.99 -7.48
C MET A 125 12.11 6.22 -8.37
N VAL A 126 11.32 6.08 -9.43
CA VAL A 126 10.99 7.16 -10.36
C VAL A 126 9.47 7.22 -10.56
N VAL A 127 8.93 8.42 -10.66
CA VAL A 127 7.54 8.63 -11.12
C VAL A 127 7.60 9.11 -12.56
N GLY A 128 6.92 8.39 -13.45
CA GLY A 128 7.02 8.61 -14.88
C GLY A 128 5.71 8.36 -15.63
N ARG A 129 5.61 8.95 -16.81
CA ARG A 129 4.50 8.71 -17.74
C ARG A 129 4.70 7.35 -18.41
N CYS A 130 3.67 6.52 -18.37
CA CYS A 130 3.61 5.21 -19.00
C CYS A 130 2.62 5.25 -20.17
N THR A 131 2.97 4.66 -21.30
CA THR A 131 2.18 4.67 -22.55
C THR A 131 1.80 3.25 -22.98
N PRO A 132 0.56 2.82 -22.67
CA PRO A 132 -0.03 1.61 -23.24
C PRO A 132 -0.23 1.70 -24.76
N LYS A 133 -0.50 0.55 -25.38
CA LYS A 133 -0.72 0.42 -26.83
C LYS A 133 -2.00 1.12 -27.32
N GLU A 134 -3.11 0.90 -26.62
CA GLU A 134 -4.46 1.31 -27.09
C GLU A 134 -5.21 2.22 -26.11
N THR A 135 -4.65 2.49 -24.93
CA THR A 135 -5.30 3.33 -23.92
C THR A 135 -4.51 4.61 -23.68
N ASP A 136 -5.15 5.58 -23.03
CA ASP A 136 -4.47 6.78 -22.57
C ASP A 136 -3.28 6.45 -21.66
N SER A 137 -2.27 7.32 -21.73
CA SER A 137 -1.10 7.24 -20.87
C SER A 137 -1.48 7.47 -19.42
N PHE A 138 -0.88 6.71 -18.51
CA PHE A 138 -1.10 6.82 -17.07
C PHE A 138 0.18 7.23 -16.34
N THR A 139 0.04 7.66 -15.09
CA THR A 139 1.19 7.91 -14.21
C THR A 139 1.60 6.62 -13.51
N GLY A 140 2.84 6.20 -13.73
CA GLY A 140 3.44 5.03 -13.09
C GLY A 140 4.43 5.45 -12.01
N GLU A 141 4.35 4.81 -10.85
CA GLU A 141 5.45 4.74 -9.88
C GLU A 141 6.29 3.51 -10.25
N ILE A 142 7.58 3.71 -10.51
CA ILE A 142 8.47 2.73 -11.14
C ILE A 142 9.65 2.50 -10.22
N ALA A 143 9.72 1.31 -9.63
CA ALA A 143 10.89 0.85 -8.91
C ALA A 143 11.83 0.13 -9.88
N ILE A 144 13.10 0.50 -9.88
CA ILE A 144 14.12 -0.01 -10.79
C ILE A 144 15.23 -0.62 -9.95
N SER A 145 15.62 -1.86 -10.24
CA SER A 145 16.73 -2.54 -9.57
C SER A 145 17.55 -3.34 -10.57
N GLU A 146 18.82 -3.57 -10.28
CA GLU A 146 19.67 -4.45 -11.08
C GLU A 146 19.51 -5.91 -10.64
N ILE A 147 19.47 -6.83 -11.60
CA ILE A 147 19.43 -8.27 -11.37
C ILE A 147 20.35 -8.99 -12.36
N THR A 148 20.78 -10.20 -12.02
CA THR A 148 21.53 -11.09 -12.93
C THR A 148 20.64 -12.25 -13.36
N LEU A 149 20.27 -12.30 -14.64
CA LEU A 149 19.43 -13.36 -15.22
C LEU A 149 20.13 -14.08 -16.36
N THR A 150 20.45 -13.33 -17.41
CA THR A 150 21.13 -13.84 -18.61
C THR A 150 22.52 -13.24 -18.76
N GLN A 151 22.69 -11.98 -18.35
CA GLN A 151 23.94 -11.25 -18.33
C GLN A 151 23.98 -10.37 -17.07
N ASP A 152 25.16 -9.86 -16.72
CA ASP A 152 25.27 -8.84 -15.69
C ASP A 152 24.70 -7.50 -16.22
N GLY A 153 24.04 -6.74 -15.35
CA GLY A 153 23.45 -5.45 -15.71
C GLY A 153 22.02 -5.50 -16.26
N ASN A 154 21.30 -6.63 -16.13
CA ASN A 154 19.87 -6.64 -16.44
C ASN A 154 19.10 -5.73 -15.45
N LEU A 155 18.18 -4.93 -15.97
CA LEU A 155 17.36 -4.04 -15.15
C LEU A 155 15.96 -4.62 -14.97
N LEU A 156 15.49 -4.65 -13.74
CA LEU A 156 14.13 -5.01 -13.34
C LEU A 156 13.32 -3.75 -13.09
N PHE A 157 12.21 -3.59 -13.79
CA PHE A 157 11.26 -2.50 -13.60
C PHE A 157 9.96 -3.06 -13.02
N CYS A 158 9.58 -2.57 -11.85
CA CYS A 158 8.29 -2.83 -11.23
C CYS A 158 7.43 -1.56 -11.33
N ILE A 159 6.35 -1.62 -12.09
CA ILE A 159 5.54 -0.49 -12.49
C ILE A 159 4.16 -0.60 -11.85
N ARG A 160 3.81 0.42 -11.07
CA ARG A 160 2.53 0.54 -10.41
C ARG A 160 1.74 1.72 -10.95
N ASN A 161 0.55 1.46 -11.48
CA ASN A 161 -0.37 2.53 -11.86
C ASN A 161 -0.93 3.22 -10.61
N ILE A 162 -0.68 4.52 -10.50
CA ILE A 162 -1.07 5.34 -9.34
C ILE A 162 -2.23 6.30 -9.65
N ASP A 163 -2.77 6.33 -10.87
CA ASP A 163 -3.83 7.26 -11.27
C ASP A 163 -5.07 7.14 -10.40
N ARG A 164 -5.52 5.92 -10.07
CA ARG A 164 -6.68 5.73 -9.19
C ARG A 164 -6.46 6.33 -7.79
N ARG A 165 -5.25 6.22 -7.24
CA ARG A 165 -4.89 6.79 -5.93
C ARG A 165 -4.87 8.31 -5.99
N TYR A 166 -4.25 8.87 -7.03
CA TYR A 166 -4.20 10.32 -7.25
C TYR A 166 -5.60 10.90 -7.48
N GLN A 167 -6.44 10.26 -8.29
CA GLN A 167 -7.82 10.70 -8.54
C GLN A 167 -8.68 10.64 -7.27
N ALA A 168 -8.55 9.60 -6.45
CA ALA A 168 -9.27 9.53 -5.16
C ALA A 168 -8.82 10.64 -4.19
N GLN A 169 -7.51 10.88 -4.11
CA GLN A 169 -6.94 11.94 -3.28
C GLN A 169 -7.33 13.34 -3.79
N GLN A 170 -7.33 13.55 -5.10
CA GLN A 170 -7.80 14.80 -5.71
C GLN A 170 -9.30 15.00 -5.49
N ARG A 171 -10.14 13.96 -5.60
CA ARG A 171 -11.57 14.07 -5.28
C ARG A 171 -11.80 14.47 -3.83
N LEU A 172 -11.05 13.90 -2.89
CA LEU A 172 -11.11 14.30 -1.48
C LEU A 172 -10.62 15.73 -1.26
N GLN A 173 -9.53 16.15 -1.92
CA GLN A 173 -9.02 17.52 -1.83
C GLN A 173 -9.98 18.54 -2.47
N SER A 174 -10.54 18.24 -3.63
CA SER A 174 -11.53 19.08 -4.30
C SER A 174 -12.84 19.16 -3.50
N ALA A 175 -13.30 18.05 -2.91
CA ALA A 175 -14.44 18.07 -2.00
C ALA A 175 -14.15 18.91 -0.75
N ARG A 176 -12.94 18.81 -0.16
CA ARG A 176 -12.52 19.69 0.94
C ARG A 176 -12.50 21.15 0.51
N ARG A 177 -11.93 21.49 -0.64
CA ARG A 177 -11.93 22.87 -1.18
C ARG A 177 -13.34 23.41 -1.41
N LEU A 178 -14.26 22.59 -1.91
CA LEU A 178 -15.67 22.99 -2.05
C LEU A 178 -16.33 23.27 -0.70
N LEU A 179 -16.05 22.44 0.32
CA LEU A 179 -16.51 22.66 1.69
C LEU A 179 -15.87 23.91 2.32
N ASP A 180 -14.59 24.18 2.05
CA ASP A 180 -13.87 25.37 2.55
C ASP A 180 -14.43 26.68 1.99
N HIS A 181 -15.06 26.63 0.80
CA HIS A 181 -15.73 27.77 0.18
C HIS A 181 -17.22 27.87 0.52
N ILE A 182 -17.78 26.99 1.35
CA ILE A 182 -19.15 27.17 1.83
C ILE A 182 -19.17 28.43 2.71
N PRO A 183 -19.89 29.50 2.30
CA PRO A 183 -19.91 30.77 3.03
C PRO A 183 -20.77 30.68 4.31
N THR A 184 -21.17 29.47 4.72
CA THR A 184 -21.94 29.21 5.93
C THR A 184 -20.99 29.14 7.13
N PRO A 185 -21.07 30.10 8.08
CA PRO A 185 -20.37 29.99 9.35
C PRO A 185 -20.78 28.68 10.04
N SER A 186 -19.82 27.80 10.30
CA SER A 186 -20.07 26.47 10.85
C SER A 186 -18.95 26.01 11.77
N ILE A 187 -19.29 25.09 12.66
CA ILE A 187 -18.43 24.58 13.72
C ILE A 187 -18.79 23.13 14.04
N SER A 188 -17.77 22.33 14.36
CA SER A 188 -17.89 20.98 14.89
C SER A 188 -17.29 20.95 16.29
N CYS A 189 -18.03 20.35 17.20
CA CYS A 189 -17.64 20.19 18.60
C CYS A 189 -17.68 18.71 18.99
N ASP A 190 -16.86 18.33 19.98
CA ASP A 190 -16.96 17.03 20.63
C ASP A 190 -18.17 16.94 21.58
N ARG A 191 -18.32 15.80 22.30
CA ARG A 191 -19.43 15.59 23.24
C ARG A 191 -19.34 16.46 24.49
N ASP A 192 -18.15 16.93 24.84
CA ASP A 192 -17.91 17.81 25.99
C ASP A 192 -18.13 19.29 25.63
N GLY A 193 -18.38 19.58 24.34
CA GLY A 193 -18.62 20.92 23.82
C GLY A 193 -17.35 21.68 23.48
N ASN A 194 -16.19 21.01 23.38
CA ASN A 194 -14.97 21.64 22.90
C ASN A 194 -14.96 21.68 21.37
N ILE A 195 -14.48 22.80 20.85
CA ILE A 195 -14.43 23.06 19.42
C ILE A 195 -13.32 22.22 18.78
N ARG A 196 -13.69 21.36 17.83
CA ARG A 196 -12.75 20.56 17.04
C ARG A 196 -12.36 21.23 15.73
N VAL A 197 -13.36 21.77 15.03
CA VAL A 197 -13.18 22.37 13.69
C VAL A 197 -14.06 23.61 13.57
N VAL A 198 -13.50 24.68 13.01
CA VAL A 198 -14.21 25.94 12.74
C VAL A 198 -14.05 26.28 11.27
N SER A 199 -15.15 26.66 10.61
CA SER A 199 -15.06 27.15 9.23
C SER A 199 -14.41 28.53 9.18
N MET A 200 -13.65 28.79 8.12
CA MET A 200 -13.04 30.11 7.90
C MET A 200 -14.08 31.24 7.88
N SER A 201 -15.28 30.96 7.36
CA SER A 201 -16.41 31.90 7.34
C SER A 201 -16.84 32.33 8.75
N LEU A 202 -16.87 31.41 9.72
CA LEU A 202 -17.18 31.74 11.12
C LEU A 202 -16.03 32.49 11.80
N ALA A 203 -14.79 32.03 11.59
CA ALA A 203 -13.60 32.69 12.15
C ALA A 203 -13.55 34.18 11.75
N ARG A 204 -13.75 34.48 10.45
CA ARG A 204 -13.81 35.86 9.95
C ARG A 204 -14.99 36.65 10.51
N LEU A 205 -16.17 36.03 10.64
CA LEU A 205 -17.35 36.70 11.21
C LEU A 205 -17.12 37.16 12.66
N LEU A 206 -16.37 36.36 13.42
CA LEU A 206 -15.99 36.62 14.81
C LEU A 206 -14.70 37.47 14.95
N GLY A 207 -13.97 37.74 13.86
CA GLY A 207 -12.77 38.60 13.86
C GLY A 207 -11.44 37.88 14.03
N HIS A 208 -11.41 36.56 13.83
CA HIS A 208 -10.18 35.77 13.89
C HIS A 208 -9.56 35.60 12.50
N GLU A 209 -8.26 35.86 12.38
CA GLU A 209 -7.51 35.66 11.12
C GLU A 209 -7.35 34.19 10.75
N LYS A 210 -7.28 33.30 11.77
CA LYS A 210 -7.11 31.86 11.59
C LYS A 210 -8.13 31.09 12.44
N PRO A 211 -8.78 30.05 11.89
CA PRO A 211 -9.74 29.24 12.66
C PRO A 211 -9.08 28.50 13.82
N ASP A 212 -7.78 28.23 13.74
CA ASP A 212 -7.01 27.51 14.76
C ASP A 212 -7.04 28.17 16.14
N THR A 213 -7.26 29.49 16.22
CA THR A 213 -7.33 30.20 17.51
C THR A 213 -8.55 29.81 18.34
N LEU A 214 -9.59 29.28 17.71
CA LEU A 214 -10.84 28.86 18.35
C LEU A 214 -10.88 27.36 18.64
N VAL A 215 -9.94 26.58 18.09
CA VAL A 215 -9.86 25.13 18.34
C VAL A 215 -9.51 24.87 19.81
N ASN A 216 -10.11 23.84 20.40
CA ASN A 216 -10.05 23.48 21.82
C ASN A 216 -10.65 24.50 22.79
N GLN A 217 -11.28 25.58 22.31
CA GLN A 217 -12.08 26.43 23.18
C GLN A 217 -13.46 25.81 23.42
N PRO A 218 -14.12 26.11 24.56
CA PRO A 218 -15.49 25.67 24.77
C PRO A 218 -16.44 26.41 23.81
N PHE A 219 -17.43 25.70 23.28
CA PHE A 219 -18.43 26.28 22.38
C PHE A 219 -19.20 27.46 23.01
N SER A 220 -19.29 27.50 24.35
CA SER A 220 -19.85 28.62 25.09
C SER A 220 -19.09 29.94 24.91
N SER A 221 -17.84 29.94 24.41
CA SER A 221 -17.15 31.19 24.06
C SER A 221 -17.77 31.89 22.85
N ILE A 222 -18.50 31.15 22.01
CA ILE A 222 -19.18 31.64 20.81
C ILE A 222 -20.68 31.85 21.07
N TRP A 223 -21.33 30.89 21.74
CA TRP A 223 -22.77 30.95 22.02
C TRP A 223 -23.05 30.64 23.50
N ASN A 224 -23.26 31.69 24.28
CA ASN A 224 -23.48 31.63 25.73
C ASN A 224 -24.91 32.05 26.10
N GLU A 225 -25.90 31.26 25.67
CA GLU A 225 -27.30 31.47 26.06
C GLU A 225 -27.65 30.61 27.29
N PRO A 226 -28.58 31.06 28.17
CA PRO A 226 -29.00 30.28 29.33
C PRO A 226 -29.51 28.88 28.98
N ARG A 227 -30.09 28.72 27.79
CA ARG A 227 -30.63 27.45 27.27
C ARG A 227 -29.61 26.61 26.50
N ALA A 228 -28.38 27.08 26.30
CA ALA A 228 -27.42 26.41 25.44
C ALA A 228 -27.09 24.98 25.89
N ALA A 229 -26.90 24.77 27.20
CA ALA A 229 -26.62 23.45 27.76
C ALA A 229 -27.77 22.44 27.54
N GLU A 230 -29.01 22.89 27.71
CA GLU A 230 -30.21 22.06 27.46
C GLU A 230 -30.31 21.66 25.98
N VAL A 231 -30.11 22.63 25.09
CA VAL A 231 -30.12 22.40 23.64
C VAL A 231 -29.04 21.40 23.23
N ILE A 232 -27.81 21.55 23.72
CA ILE A 232 -26.71 20.63 23.41
C ILE A 232 -27.02 19.21 23.91
N ALA A 233 -27.56 19.06 25.13
CA ALA A 233 -27.93 17.76 25.66
C ALA A 233 -28.99 17.05 24.79
N ARG A 234 -30.01 17.78 24.32
CA ARG A 234 -31.02 17.25 23.41
C ARG A 234 -30.42 16.85 22.05
N VAL A 235 -29.50 17.65 21.51
CA VAL A 235 -28.81 17.34 20.26
C VAL A 235 -27.94 16.09 20.39
N LEU A 236 -27.24 15.92 21.51
CA LEU A 236 -26.44 14.73 21.78
C LEU A 236 -27.29 13.45 21.93
N ASN A 237 -28.59 13.60 22.21
CA ASN A 237 -29.58 12.51 22.18
C ASN A 237 -30.16 12.25 20.78
N GLY A 238 -29.68 12.96 19.74
CA GLY A 238 -30.05 12.75 18.35
C GLY A 238 -31.03 13.78 17.77
N GLU A 239 -31.46 14.76 18.56
CA GLU A 239 -32.38 15.79 18.05
C GLU A 239 -31.65 16.83 17.19
N LYS A 240 -32.32 17.31 16.14
CA LYS A 240 -31.87 18.47 15.37
C LYS A 240 -32.65 19.69 15.83
N ILE A 241 -31.95 20.72 16.28
CA ILE A 241 -32.56 21.93 16.85
C ILE A 241 -32.19 23.15 16.01
N LYS A 242 -33.13 24.07 15.87
CA LYS A 242 -32.96 25.34 15.16
C LYS A 242 -33.54 26.47 16.01
N GLU A 243 -32.70 27.42 16.39
CA GLU A 243 -33.04 28.48 17.35
C GLU A 243 -32.46 29.82 16.88
N PRO A 244 -33.05 30.97 17.26
CA PRO A 244 -32.39 32.26 17.12
C PRO A 244 -31.11 32.31 17.97
N ALA A 245 -30.06 32.94 17.44
CA ALA A 245 -28.81 33.19 18.16
C ALA A 245 -28.34 34.63 17.91
N LEU A 246 -27.83 35.27 18.96
CA LEU A 246 -27.08 36.51 18.83
C LEU A 246 -25.59 36.17 18.87
N LEU A 247 -24.86 36.51 17.80
CA LEU A 247 -23.40 36.50 17.80
C LEU A 247 -22.85 37.92 17.85
N THR A 248 -21.65 38.07 18.38
CA THR A 248 -20.92 39.33 18.34
C THR A 248 -19.97 39.31 17.15
N SER A 249 -20.14 40.27 16.22
CA SER A 249 -19.23 40.46 15.09
C SER A 249 -17.84 40.91 15.55
N GLN A 250 -16.84 40.77 14.67
CA GLN A 250 -15.50 41.36 14.83
C GLN A 250 -15.47 42.85 15.24
N HIS A 251 -16.51 43.62 14.92
CA HIS A 251 -16.63 45.04 15.27
C HIS A 251 -17.46 45.29 16.54
N GLY A 252 -17.76 44.26 17.33
CA GLY A 252 -18.59 44.36 18.54
C GLY A 252 -20.09 44.50 18.28
N LYS A 253 -20.53 44.43 17.01
CA LYS A 253 -21.95 44.57 16.65
C LYS A 253 -22.70 43.25 16.86
N PRO A 254 -23.87 43.24 17.53
CA PRO A 254 -24.70 42.04 17.62
C PRO A 254 -25.28 41.69 16.24
N LEU A 255 -25.13 40.44 15.84
CA LEU A 255 -25.66 39.83 14.63
C LEU A 255 -26.75 38.84 15.03
N GLN A 256 -28.00 39.14 14.66
CA GLN A 256 -29.09 38.18 14.79
C GLN A 256 -28.98 37.14 13.66
N MET A 257 -28.82 35.89 14.07
CA MET A 257 -28.73 34.75 13.17
C MET A 257 -29.63 33.63 13.66
N ILE A 258 -29.75 32.61 12.83
CA ILE A 258 -30.36 31.35 13.22
C ILE A 258 -29.25 30.33 13.35
N ILE A 259 -29.11 29.74 14.53
CA ILE A 259 -28.24 28.59 14.76
C ILE A 259 -29.04 27.33 14.48
N THR A 260 -28.47 26.42 13.69
CA THR A 260 -28.96 25.05 13.56
C THR A 260 -27.90 24.11 14.09
N ILE A 261 -28.29 23.26 15.03
CA ILE A 261 -27.41 22.30 15.70
C ILE A 261 -27.92 20.89 15.42
N ALA A 262 -27.02 20.00 15.02
CA ALA A 262 -27.33 18.62 14.65
C ALA A 262 -26.28 17.66 15.23
N PRO A 263 -26.64 16.41 15.55
CA PRO A 263 -25.67 15.41 16.01
C PRO A 263 -24.66 15.07 14.91
N GLU A 264 -23.39 14.95 15.30
CA GLU A 264 -22.34 14.37 14.45
C GLU A 264 -22.27 12.87 14.72
N LEU A 265 -22.37 12.04 13.68
CA LEU A 265 -22.42 10.58 13.78
C LEU A 265 -21.14 9.94 13.24
N ASP A 266 -20.64 8.91 13.91
CA ASP A 266 -19.57 8.05 13.39
C ASP A 266 -20.08 7.03 12.36
N ALA A 267 -19.18 6.26 11.76
CA ALA A 267 -19.51 5.18 10.81
C ALA A 267 -20.38 4.05 11.42
N ARG A 268 -20.55 4.02 12.75
CA ARG A 268 -21.41 3.07 13.48
C ARG A 268 -22.71 3.73 13.96
N ASN A 269 -23.05 4.90 13.43
CA ASN A 269 -24.25 5.66 13.77
C ASN A 269 -24.31 6.10 15.26
N ARG A 270 -23.15 6.27 15.91
CA ARG A 270 -23.06 6.76 17.28
C ARG A 270 -22.74 8.24 17.28
N VAL A 271 -23.38 8.99 18.18
CA VAL A 271 -23.12 10.42 18.35
C VAL A 271 -21.72 10.62 18.93
N VAL A 272 -20.85 11.29 18.16
CA VAL A 272 -19.48 11.66 18.55
C VAL A 272 -19.33 13.13 18.94
N GLY A 273 -20.37 13.92 18.74
CA GLY A 273 -20.38 15.34 19.00
C GLY A 273 -21.56 16.01 18.31
N PHE A 274 -21.41 17.29 17.98
CA PHE A 274 -22.44 18.04 17.27
C PHE A 274 -21.84 19.03 16.27
N LEU A 275 -22.60 19.31 15.23
CA LEU A 275 -22.34 20.35 14.25
C LEU A 275 -23.28 21.51 14.50
N ALA A 276 -22.76 22.73 14.52
CA ALA A 276 -23.57 23.94 14.50
C ALA A 276 -23.24 24.76 13.25
N PHE A 277 -24.26 25.32 12.62
CA PHE A 277 -24.11 26.26 11.53
C PHE A 277 -25.06 27.43 11.69
N PHE A 278 -24.57 28.60 11.31
CA PHE A 278 -25.28 29.85 11.45
C PHE A 278 -25.74 30.33 10.08
N THR A 279 -26.99 30.72 9.99
CA THR A 279 -27.56 31.33 8.79
C THR A 279 -28.11 32.69 9.14
N SER A 280 -27.99 33.65 8.23
CA SER A 280 -28.65 34.94 8.39
C SER A 280 -30.14 34.72 8.64
N ALA A 281 -30.67 35.34 9.69
CA ALA A 281 -32.11 35.55 9.80
C ALA A 281 -32.44 36.52 8.67
N GLY A 282 -32.90 36.00 7.52
CA GLY A 282 -33.14 36.82 6.34
C GLY A 282 -33.91 38.08 6.73
N VAL A 283 -33.47 39.23 6.21
CA VAL A 283 -34.27 40.46 6.28
C VAL A 283 -35.52 40.19 5.47
N VAL A 284 -36.58 39.69 6.12
CA VAL A 284 -37.92 39.82 5.59
C VAL A 284 -38.21 41.31 5.69
N SER A 285 -37.83 42.05 4.65
CA SER A 285 -38.40 43.37 4.41
C SER A 285 -39.89 43.11 4.19
N LEU A 286 -40.67 43.18 5.26
CA LEU A 286 -42.10 43.41 5.18
C LEU A 286 -42.24 44.79 4.55
N ASN A 287 -42.22 44.85 3.22
CA ASN A 287 -42.78 45.98 2.48
C ASN A 287 -44.28 45.97 2.77
N ASN A 288 -44.65 46.60 3.87
CA ASN A 288 -46.02 46.98 4.16
C ASN A 288 -46.21 48.42 3.70
N ARG A 289 -47.03 48.54 2.64
CA ARG A 289 -47.66 49.73 2.05
C ARG A 289 -46.86 50.49 1.00
#